data_AF-A0A6P0M7W5-F1
#
_entry.id   AF-A0A6P0M7W5-F1
#
_cell.length_a   1.000
_cell.length_b   1.000
_cell.length_c   1.000
_cell.angle_alpha   90.00
_cell.angle_beta   90.00
_cell.angle_gamma   90.00
#
_symmetry.space_group_name_H-M   'P 1'
#
loop_
_entity.id
_entity.type
_entity.pdbx_description
1 polymer ?
#
loop_
_entity_poly.entity_id
_entity_poly.type
_entity_poly.pdbx_seq_one_letter_code
_entity_poly.pdbx_strand_id
1 'polypeptide(L)'
;HEKLSFSDRFGLTLTFEKADQKTYLKIVQHLATLAQIPLEPSEIRPRALQWAIRANGFSGRTARQFIDFLQADEVGNRESGVGSREQGTGNREQGTGI
;
A
#
# COMPACT_ATOMS: atom_id res chain seq x y z
N HIS A 1 -7.89 42.57 35.75
CA HIS A 1 -7.33 41.38 36.40
C HIS A 1 -7.62 40.20 35.48
N GLU A 2 -6.57 39.56 34.99
CA GLU A 2 -6.53 38.13 34.63
C GLU A 2 -7.38 37.68 33.43
N LYS A 3 -6.79 37.80 32.23
CA LYS A 3 -7.05 36.88 31.12
C LYS A 3 -6.69 35.47 31.62
N LEU A 4 -7.68 34.69 32.03
CA LEU A 4 -7.53 33.24 32.21
C LEU A 4 -7.03 32.68 30.87
N SER A 5 -5.74 32.35 30.87
CA SER A 5 -5.01 31.89 29.71
C SER A 5 -5.67 30.61 29.17
N PHE A 6 -6.07 30.61 27.90
CA PHE A 6 -6.57 29.44 27.16
C PHE A 6 -5.48 28.35 26.96
N SER A 7 -4.34 28.51 27.64
CA SER A 7 -3.19 27.61 27.62
C SER A 7 -3.17 26.60 28.78
N ASP A 8 -4.24 26.47 29.55
CA ASP A 8 -4.35 25.37 30.53
C ASP A 8 -4.79 24.07 29.81
N ARG A 9 -3.79 23.23 29.50
CA ARG A 9 -3.89 21.77 29.29
C ARG A 9 -4.29 21.20 27.92
N PHE A 10 -3.87 21.76 26.80
CA PHE A 10 -3.59 20.90 25.62
C PHE A 10 -2.28 20.08 25.81
N GLY A 11 -2.01 19.66 27.05
CA GLY A 11 -0.98 18.70 27.43
C GLY A 11 -1.48 17.26 27.26
N LEU A 12 -2.26 16.99 26.21
CA LEU A 12 -2.45 15.63 25.72
C LEU A 12 -1.51 15.50 24.54
N THR A 13 -0.24 15.19 24.82
CA THR A 13 0.55 14.43 23.87
C THR A 13 -0.24 13.16 23.62
N LEU A 14 -0.99 13.11 22.51
CA LEU A 14 -1.61 11.87 22.03
C LEU A 14 -0.46 10.94 21.65
N THR A 15 0.13 10.30 22.64
CA THR A 15 0.96 9.11 22.44
C THR A 15 0.01 8.03 21.96
N PHE A 16 -0.18 7.97 20.65
CA PHE A 16 -0.79 6.83 19.97
C PHE A 16 0.16 5.63 20.12
N GLU A 17 0.20 5.02 21.30
CA GLU A 17 0.97 3.80 21.51
C GLU A 17 0.33 2.63 20.72
N LYS A 18 1.19 1.81 20.07
CA LYS A 18 1.15 0.40 19.59
C LYS A 18 -0.16 -0.34 19.22
N ALA A 19 -1.36 0.20 19.46
CA ALA A 19 -2.63 -0.46 19.17
C ALA A 19 -2.90 -0.57 17.65
N ASP A 20 -2.57 0.49 16.90
CA ASP A 20 -2.79 0.51 15.45
C ASP A 20 -1.79 -0.41 14.73
N GLN A 21 -0.52 -0.42 15.15
CA GLN A 21 0.51 -1.28 14.55
C GLN A 21 0.21 -2.77 14.72
N LYS A 22 -0.19 -3.22 15.91
CA LYS A 22 -0.49 -4.63 16.17
C LYS A 22 -1.74 -5.07 15.39
N THR A 23 -2.74 -4.21 15.29
CA THR A 23 -3.97 -4.47 14.52
C THR A 23 -3.68 -4.51 13.03
N TYR A 24 -2.90 -3.56 12.52
CA TYR A 24 -2.40 -3.54 11.16
C TYR A 24 -1.67 -4.83 10.79
N LEU A 25 -0.70 -5.27 11.60
CA LEU A 25 0.05 -6.49 11.34
C LEU A 25 -0.84 -7.74 11.32
N LYS A 26 -1.89 -7.79 12.15
CA LYS A 26 -2.89 -8.87 12.09
C LYS A 26 -3.66 -8.86 10.77
N ILE A 27 -4.08 -7.68 10.31
CA ILE A 27 -4.80 -7.53 9.03
C ILE A 27 -3.89 -7.93 7.87
N VAL A 28 -2.64 -7.45 7.84
CA VAL A 28 -1.64 -7.81 6.83
C VAL A 28 -1.43 -9.32 6.80
N GLN A 29 -1.25 -9.96 7.96
CA GLN A 29 -1.05 -11.40 8.04
C GLN A 29 -2.25 -12.18 7.49
N HIS A 30 -3.46 -11.77 7.87
CA HIS A 30 -4.68 -12.41 7.38
C HIS A 30 -4.81 -12.26 5.85
N LEU A 31 -4.58 -11.05 5.33
CA LEU A 31 -4.63 -10.79 3.90
C LEU A 31 -3.53 -11.53 3.12
N ALA A 32 -2.31 -11.64 3.66
CA ALA A 32 -1.22 -12.39 3.05
C ALA A 32 -1.54 -13.88 2.94
N THR A 33 -2.16 -14.46 3.97
CA THR A 33 -2.63 -15.85 3.94
C THR A 33 -3.73 -16.05 2.90
N LEU A 34 -4.70 -15.12 2.80
CA LEU A 34 -5.74 -15.17 1.77
C LEU A 34 -5.18 -15.02 0.34
N ALA A 35 -4.15 -14.19 0.18
CA ALA A 35 -3.45 -13.97 -1.10
C ALA A 35 -2.40 -15.06 -1.43
N GLN A 36 -2.17 -16.02 -0.52
CA GLN A 36 -1.17 -17.09 -0.64
C GLN A 36 0.23 -16.57 -0.98
N ILE A 37 0.63 -15.45 -0.38
CA ILE A 37 1.97 -14.88 -0.58
C ILE A 37 3.03 -15.88 -0.07
N PRO A 38 4.01 -16.30 -0.88
CA PRO A 38 5.07 -17.23 -0.51
C PRO A 38 6.20 -16.52 0.26
N LEU A 39 5.83 -15.61 1.15
CA LEU A 39 6.76 -14.91 2.04
C LEU A 39 6.44 -15.31 3.48
N GLU A 40 7.49 -15.52 4.27
CA GLU A 40 7.30 -15.82 5.68
C GLU A 40 6.80 -14.60 6.46
N PRO A 41 6.03 -14.79 7.54
CA PRO A 41 5.60 -13.71 8.43
C PRO A 41 6.75 -12.80 8.90
N SER A 42 7.93 -13.39 9.11
CA SER A 42 9.15 -12.69 9.53
C SER A 42 9.66 -11.70 8.46
N GLU A 43 9.39 -11.96 7.18
CA GLU A 43 9.72 -11.09 6.05
C GLU A 43 8.61 -10.07 5.77
N ILE A 44 7.35 -10.50 5.88
CA ILE A 44 6.17 -9.65 5.60
C ILE A 44 6.06 -8.52 6.62
N ARG A 45 6.25 -8.80 7.91
CA ARG A 45 6.11 -7.81 9.00
C ARG A 45 6.98 -6.57 8.82
N PRO A 46 8.32 -6.66 8.70
CA PRO A 46 9.17 -5.47 8.56
C PRO A 46 8.85 -4.68 7.29
N ARG A 47 8.55 -5.36 6.17
CA ARG A 47 8.15 -4.72 4.91
C ARG A 47 6.82 -3.97 5.05
N ALA A 48 5.85 -4.57 5.73
CA ALA A 48 4.55 -3.95 5.98
C ALA A 48 4.66 -2.69 6.85
N LEU A 49 5.55 -2.69 7.86
CA LEU A 49 5.81 -1.52 8.69
C LEU A 49 6.44 -0.38 7.87
N GLN A 50 7.45 -0.71 7.05
CA GLN A 50 8.09 0.24 6.15
C GLN A 50 7.11 0.80 5.11
N TRP A 51 6.16 -0.02 4.64
CA TRP A 51 5.10 0.43 3.76
C TRP A 51 4.15 1.40 4.47
N ALA A 52 3.68 1.06 5.67
CA ALA A 52 2.76 1.91 6.44
C ALA A 52 3.34 3.29 6.78
N ILE A 53 4.64 3.35 7.09
CA ILE A 53 5.37 4.61 7.32
C ILE A 53 5.34 5.47 6.06
N ARG A 54 5.56 4.88 4.87
CA ARG A 54 5.54 5.58 3.58
C ARG A 54 4.14 5.98 3.13
N ALA A 55 3.14 5.15 3.43
CA ALA A 55 1.74 5.34 3.07
C ALA A 55 0.94 6.16 4.11
N ASN A 56 1.64 6.77 5.08
CA ASN A 56 1.08 7.68 6.08
C ASN A 56 -0.02 7.06 6.98
N GLY A 57 0.10 5.78 7.35
CA GLY A 57 -0.80 5.19 8.37
C GLY A 57 -0.85 3.65 8.43
N PHE A 58 -1.35 3.15 9.55
CA PHE A 58 -1.50 1.72 9.89
C PHE A 58 -2.93 1.20 9.68
N SER A 59 -3.63 1.71 8.66
CA SER A 59 -5.03 1.36 8.40
C SER A 59 -5.19 0.06 7.60
N GLY A 60 -6.38 -0.55 7.68
CA GLY A 60 -6.73 -1.73 6.87
C GLY A 60 -6.65 -1.49 5.35
N ARG A 61 -6.92 -0.25 4.90
CA ARG A 61 -6.72 0.15 3.50
C ARG A 61 -5.24 0.07 3.09
N THR A 62 -4.35 0.60 3.92
CA THR A 62 -2.91 0.53 3.71
C THR A 62 -2.41 -0.91 3.67
N ALA A 63 -2.95 -1.77 4.55
CA ALA A 63 -2.64 -3.20 4.57
C ALA A 63 -3.05 -3.88 3.26
N ARG A 64 -4.24 -3.57 2.72
CA ARG A 64 -4.70 -4.11 1.43
C ARG A 64 -3.80 -3.65 0.28
N GLN A 65 -3.44 -2.36 0.24
CA GLN A 65 -2.53 -1.82 -0.77
C GLN A 65 -1.14 -2.47 -0.71
N PHE A 66 -0.64 -2.75 0.48
CA PHE A 66 0.63 -3.46 0.66
C PHE A 66 0.59 -4.88 0.08
N ILE A 67 -0.49 -5.63 0.33
CA ILE A 67 -0.63 -6.99 -0.22
C ILE A 67 -0.80 -6.97 -1.75
N ASP A 68 -1.59 -6.03 -2.28
CA ASP A 68 -1.74 -5.84 -3.73
C ASP A 68 -0.39 -5.54 -4.40
N PHE A 69 0.43 -4.68 -3.77
CA PHE A 69 1.79 -4.42 -4.21
C PHE A 69 2.67 -5.67 -4.20
N LEU A 70 2.61 -6.50 -3.15
CA LEU A 70 3.37 -7.76 -3.10
C LEU A 70 2.93 -8.74 -4.19
N GLN A 71 1.63 -8.83 -4.47
CA GLN A 71 1.12 -9.67 -5.55
C GLN A 71 1.60 -9.17 -6.91
N ALA A 72 1.58 -7.86 -7.15
CA ALA A 72 2.06 -7.27 -8.39
C ALA A 72 3.58 -7.44 -8.58
N ASP A 73 4.37 -7.27 -7.53
CA ASP A 73 5.83 -7.48 -7.54
C ASP A 73 6.18 -8.95 -7.85
N GLU A 74 5.45 -9.89 -7.25
CA GLU A 74 5.60 -11.31 -7.54
C GLU A 74 5.22 -11.69 -8.97
N VAL A 75 4.14 -11.09 -9.51
CA VAL A 75 3.70 -11.33 -10.88
C VAL A 75 4.71 -10.73 -11.86
N GLY A 76 5.20 -9.51 -11.62
CA GLY A 76 6.20 -8.85 -12.45
C GLY A 76 7.54 -9.60 -12.55
N ASN A 77 7.93 -10.34 -11.50
CA ASN A 77 9.15 -11.16 -11.53
C ASN A 77 9.02 -12.46 -12.35
N ARG A 78 7.79 -12.87 -12.71
CA ARG A 78 7.52 -14.08 -13.53
C ARG A 78 7.32 -13.74 -15.01
N GLU A 79 7.20 -12.45 -15.34
CA GLU A 79 6.78 -11.97 -16.66
C GLU A 79 7.88 -11.25 -17.45
N SER A 80 9.16 -11.45 -17.12
CA SER A 80 10.26 -11.09 -18.05
C SER A 80 10.32 -12.00 -19.29
N GLY A 81 9.29 -12.81 -19.56
CA GLY A 81 9.27 -13.75 -20.67
C GLY A 81 7.88 -14.11 -21.17
N VAL A 82 6.99 -13.15 -21.44
CA VAL A 82 6.05 -13.23 -22.59
C VAL A 82 5.28 -11.91 -22.71
N GLY A 83 5.57 -11.18 -23.77
CA GLY A 83 4.92 -9.90 -24.05
C GLY A 83 5.39 -9.32 -25.38
N SER A 84 5.63 -10.18 -26.38
CA SER A 84 5.69 -9.76 -27.77
C SER A 84 4.31 -9.22 -28.12
N ARG A 85 4.09 -7.93 -27.87
CA ARG A 85 2.92 -7.22 -28.38
C ARG A 85 3.14 -7.03 -29.87
N GLU A 86 2.49 -7.93 -30.60
CA GLU A 86 2.45 -8.04 -32.05
C GLU A 86 2.05 -6.71 -32.67
N GLN A 87 2.75 -6.37 -33.75
CA GLN A 87 2.54 -5.20 -34.57
C GLN A 87 1.21 -5.33 -35.31
N GLY A 88 0.22 -4.54 -34.92
CA GLY A 88 -1.00 -4.32 -35.70
C GLY A 88 -0.85 -3.07 -36.55
N THR A 89 -0.32 -3.20 -37.75
CA THR A 89 -0.38 -2.16 -38.80
C THR A 89 -1.84 -1.93 -39.19
N GLY A 90 -2.48 -0.92 -38.57
CA GLY A 90 -3.81 -0.46 -38.95
C GLY A 90 -3.72 0.68 -39.94
N ASN A 91 -3.64 0.36 -41.23
CA ASN A 91 -3.82 1.30 -42.33
C ASN A 91 -5.19 1.96 -42.22
N ARG A 92 -5.24 3.29 -42.16
CA ARG A 92 -6.43 4.04 -42.57
C ARG A 92 -6.01 5.27 -43.38
N GLU A 93 -5.75 4.98 -44.64
CA GLU A 93 -5.92 5.94 -45.73
C GLU A 93 -7.40 6.32 -45.88
N GLN A 94 -7.64 7.39 -46.65
CA GLN A 94 -8.91 8.01 -47.06
C GLN A 94 -9.50 9.02 -46.04
N GLY A 95 -9.67 10.31 -46.36
CA GLY A 95 -9.61 10.97 -47.66
C GLY A 95 -9.73 12.50 -47.58
N THR A 96 -9.50 13.07 -48.75
CA THR A 96 -9.50 14.47 -49.17
C THR A 96 -10.88 15.14 -49.17
N GLY A 97 -10.88 16.48 -49.09
CA GLY A 97 -11.97 17.39 -49.50
C GLY A 97 -12.78 17.92 -48.31
N ILE A 98 -12.94 19.22 -48.09
CA ILE A 98 -12.93 20.41 -48.96
C ILE A 98 -12.54 21.65 -48.12
#